data_AF-A0A373B9R7-F1
#
_entry.id   AF-A0A373B9R7-F1
#
_cell.length_a   1.000
_cell.length_b   1.000
_cell.length_c   1.000
_cell.angle_alpha   90.00
_cell.angle_beta   90.00
_cell.angle_gamma   90.00
#
_symmetry.space_group_name_H-M   'P 1'
#
loop_
_entity.id
_entity.type
_entity.pdbx_description
1 polymer ?
#
loop_
_entity_poly.entity_id
_entity_poly.type
_entity_poly.pdbx_seq_one_letter_code
_entity_poly.pdbx_strand_id
1 'polypeptide(L)'
;MKHYTTIQDQDRKLDIMDHVNQDHSKELLIIAQTYGKNDQISNATIADIYEEGILLHIQDLTGEQPLFVEFELKGDLEEQILYLAYNSFAKQKIEFSHNARQFFEVIQKEQVSKNMTRLTIKSQRALPQYYAGYAYGFILKALEKVPVLSQKTSNKSGRLKNAFDHGFLWLLKHLSSPKRQKLLESMNKDIRLYTLRQAFSLDQQTADLHYGYVDIFTHGRSPGSLWVEQLQAGSLISSRTETDDKHEHLLEGQTVLIADETAYPALAGILDFWLNPIHPIIILLCADEKDLEYFQTFTFPEHCTLRTVVGTLEQQVDETILILQACPQIDAVWGAMENKVAKTIRHYVRNDLNLQGKNNHIKGYWRFQTNARIQ
;
A
#
# COMPACT_ATOMS: atom_id res chain seq x y z
N MET A 1 -37.78 -2.42 -7.52
CA MET A 1 -36.35 -2.22 -7.24
C MET A 1 -35.91 -3.34 -6.31
N LYS A 2 -34.79 -4.03 -6.58
CA LYS A 2 -34.23 -4.95 -5.57
C LYS A 2 -33.81 -4.09 -4.38
N HIS A 3 -34.34 -4.38 -3.20
CA HIS A 3 -33.87 -3.77 -1.96
C HIS A 3 -32.68 -4.61 -1.47
N TYR A 4 -31.52 -3.99 -1.35
CA TYR A 4 -30.32 -4.59 -0.79
C TYR A 4 -30.17 -4.21 0.68
N THR A 5 -29.59 -5.10 1.48
CA THR A 5 -29.45 -4.92 2.92
C THR A 5 -28.20 -4.09 3.21
N THR A 6 -28.37 -2.98 3.93
CA THR A 6 -27.26 -2.07 4.27
C THR A 6 -26.37 -2.67 5.36
N ILE A 7 -25.06 -2.49 5.24
CA ILE A 7 -24.10 -2.90 6.28
C ILE A 7 -24.37 -2.12 7.58
N GLN A 8 -24.41 -2.79 8.73
CA GLN A 8 -24.65 -2.13 10.02
C GLN A 8 -23.50 -1.21 10.45
N ASP A 9 -22.25 -1.67 10.32
CA ASP A 9 -21.04 -0.91 10.64
C ASP A 9 -20.67 0.01 9.47
N GLN A 10 -21.28 1.20 9.44
CA GLN A 10 -21.10 2.18 8.36
C GLN A 10 -19.66 2.69 8.27
N ASP A 11 -18.98 2.90 9.40
CA ASP A 11 -17.59 3.36 9.40
C ASP A 11 -16.65 2.34 8.77
N ARG A 12 -16.78 1.08 9.15
CA ARG A 12 -16.01 0.00 8.52
C ARG A 12 -16.32 -0.11 7.03
N LYS A 13 -17.59 0.04 6.64
CA LYS A 13 -17.99 0.02 5.23
C LYS A 13 -17.24 1.11 4.45
N LEU A 14 -17.30 2.35 4.93
CA LEU A 14 -16.66 3.49 4.30
C LEU A 14 -15.14 3.35 4.26
N ASP A 15 -14.52 2.88 5.35
CA ASP A 15 -13.08 2.59 5.41
C ASP A 15 -12.65 1.61 4.30
N ILE A 16 -13.44 0.56 4.07
CA ILE A 16 -13.16 -0.44 3.03
C ILE A 16 -13.37 0.16 1.63
N MET A 17 -14.45 0.92 1.44
CA MET A 17 -14.71 1.60 0.16
C MET A 17 -13.58 2.56 -0.20
N ASP A 18 -13.16 3.40 0.75
CA ASP A 18 -12.07 4.35 0.58
C ASP A 18 -10.77 3.61 0.22
N HIS A 19 -10.40 2.58 1.00
CA HIS A 19 -9.18 1.80 0.77
C HIS A 19 -9.18 1.12 -0.61
N VAL A 20 -10.26 0.41 -0.95
CA VAL A 20 -10.33 -0.38 -2.20
C VAL A 20 -10.37 0.53 -3.42
N ASN A 21 -11.12 1.63 -3.37
CA ASN A 21 -11.19 2.58 -4.49
C ASN A 21 -9.86 3.29 -4.75
N GLN A 22 -9.07 3.52 -3.70
CA GLN A 22 -7.79 4.20 -3.82
C GLN A 22 -6.67 3.25 -4.26
N ASP A 23 -6.58 2.08 -3.65
CA ASP A 23 -5.40 1.21 -3.77
C ASP A 23 -5.57 0.03 -4.73
N HIS A 24 -6.82 -0.35 -5.03
CA HIS A 24 -7.15 -1.59 -5.75
C HIS A 24 -7.99 -1.34 -7.01
N SER A 25 -7.78 -0.21 -7.68
CA SER A 25 -8.56 0.18 -8.86
C SER A 25 -8.40 -0.80 -10.03
N LYS A 26 -7.25 -1.47 -10.15
CA LYS A 26 -6.98 -2.48 -11.17
C LYS A 26 -7.79 -3.76 -10.91
N GLU A 27 -7.83 -4.20 -9.66
CA GLU A 27 -8.62 -5.33 -9.20
C GLU A 27 -10.11 -5.05 -9.43
N LEU A 28 -10.57 -3.84 -9.10
CA LEU A 28 -11.95 -3.41 -9.37
C LEU A 28 -12.29 -3.42 -10.86
N LEU A 29 -11.37 -2.95 -11.72
CA LEU A 29 -11.55 -2.99 -13.17
C LEU A 29 -11.72 -4.43 -13.67
N ILE A 30 -10.88 -5.35 -13.18
CA ILE A 30 -10.91 -6.77 -13.58
C ILE A 30 -12.19 -7.45 -13.07
N ILE A 31 -12.66 -7.11 -11.86
CA ILE A 31 -13.98 -7.54 -11.35
C ILE A 31 -15.08 -7.03 -12.30
N ALA A 32 -15.08 -5.74 -12.61
CA ALA A 32 -16.10 -5.13 -13.46
C ALA A 32 -16.16 -5.76 -14.85
N GLN A 33 -15.01 -5.95 -15.51
CA GLN A 33 -14.92 -6.61 -16.82
C GLN A 33 -15.43 -8.04 -16.77
N THR A 34 -15.07 -8.81 -15.73
CA THR A 34 -15.49 -10.20 -15.58
C THR A 34 -16.99 -10.36 -15.34
N TYR A 35 -17.54 -9.63 -14.37
CA TYR A 35 -18.95 -9.78 -13.98
C TYR A 35 -19.90 -8.99 -14.88
N GLY A 36 -19.45 -7.86 -15.43
CA GLY A 36 -20.15 -7.10 -16.47
C GLY A 36 -20.09 -7.77 -17.85
N LYS A 37 -19.19 -8.75 -18.05
CA LYS A 37 -18.93 -9.43 -19.33
C LYS A 37 -18.64 -8.44 -20.46
N ASN A 38 -17.87 -7.40 -20.13
CA ASN A 38 -17.56 -6.31 -21.04
C ASN A 38 -16.10 -5.87 -20.85
N ASP A 39 -15.24 -6.23 -21.79
CA ASP A 39 -13.82 -5.86 -21.79
C ASP A 39 -13.58 -4.38 -22.18
N GLN A 40 -14.62 -3.67 -22.62
CA GLN A 40 -14.56 -2.23 -22.94
C GLN A 40 -14.76 -1.33 -21.71
N ILE A 41 -15.01 -1.90 -20.53
CA ILE A 41 -15.01 -1.14 -19.28
C ILE A 41 -13.58 -0.64 -19.06
N SER A 42 -13.44 0.69 -18.94
CA SER A 42 -12.16 1.39 -18.79
C SER A 42 -11.89 1.82 -17.35
N ASN A 43 -12.93 1.94 -16.52
CA ASN A 43 -12.81 2.32 -15.12
C ASN A 43 -13.89 1.68 -14.25
N ALA A 44 -13.59 1.45 -12.97
CA ALA A 44 -14.52 0.91 -11.99
C ALA A 44 -14.21 1.45 -10.58
N THR A 45 -15.24 1.86 -9.86
CA THR A 45 -15.17 2.29 -8.44
C THR A 45 -16.35 1.70 -7.66
N ILE A 46 -16.16 1.38 -6.39
CA ILE A 46 -17.24 0.98 -5.48
C ILE A 46 -18.05 2.22 -5.11
N ALA A 47 -19.32 2.20 -5.48
CA ALA A 47 -20.31 3.21 -5.11
C ALA A 47 -20.96 2.89 -3.75
N ASP A 48 -21.19 1.60 -3.45
CA ASP A 48 -21.68 1.16 -2.13
C ASP A 48 -21.41 -0.34 -1.91
N ILE A 49 -21.49 -0.78 -0.65
CA ILE A 49 -21.37 -2.18 -0.24
C ILE A 49 -22.62 -2.58 0.57
N TYR A 50 -23.20 -3.72 0.21
CA TYR A 50 -24.37 -4.32 0.82
C TYR A 50 -24.04 -5.70 1.36
N GLU A 51 -24.91 -6.28 2.21
CA GLU A 51 -24.69 -7.65 2.69
C GLU A 51 -24.65 -8.67 1.54
N GLU A 52 -25.35 -8.39 0.45
CA GLU A 52 -25.45 -9.28 -0.71
C GLU A 52 -24.33 -9.08 -1.74
N GLY A 53 -23.60 -7.96 -1.73
CA GLY A 53 -22.64 -7.65 -2.79
C GLY A 53 -22.12 -6.21 -2.80
N ILE A 54 -21.36 -5.89 -3.84
CA ILE A 54 -20.86 -4.54 -4.11
C ILE A 54 -21.58 -3.90 -5.29
N LEU A 55 -21.89 -2.62 -5.15
CA LEU A 55 -22.35 -1.77 -6.25
C LEU A 55 -21.15 -1.02 -6.81
N LEU A 56 -20.84 -1.26 -8.08
CA LEU A 56 -19.79 -0.56 -8.81
C LEU A 56 -20.40 0.55 -9.68
N HIS A 57 -19.76 1.71 -9.73
CA HIS A 57 -19.86 2.63 -10.85
C HIS A 57 -18.78 2.29 -11.87
N ILE A 58 -19.21 1.94 -13.07
CA ILE A 58 -18.31 1.57 -14.17
C ILE A 58 -18.44 2.58 -15.31
N GLN A 59 -17.35 2.77 -16.05
CA GLN A 59 -17.32 3.61 -17.24
C GLN A 59 -16.92 2.77 -18.44
N ASP A 60 -17.71 2.85 -19.52
CA ASP A 60 -17.40 2.25 -20.82
C ASP A 60 -17.70 3.22 -21.98
N LEU A 61 -17.66 2.73 -23.22
CA LEU A 61 -17.93 3.52 -24.42
C LEU A 61 -19.35 4.14 -24.47
N THR A 62 -20.30 3.60 -23.70
CA THR A 62 -21.69 4.05 -23.66
C THR A 62 -21.97 5.04 -22.54
N GLY A 63 -21.03 5.22 -21.61
CA GLY A 63 -21.10 6.16 -20.51
C GLY A 63 -20.93 5.50 -19.14
N GLU A 64 -21.38 6.21 -18.11
CA GLU A 64 -21.37 5.70 -16.74
C GLU A 64 -22.62 4.85 -16.48
N GLN A 65 -22.43 3.68 -15.88
CA GLN A 65 -23.53 2.80 -15.50
C GLN A 65 -23.22 2.03 -14.20
N PRO A 66 -24.26 1.68 -13.42
CA PRO A 66 -24.09 0.85 -12.24
C PRO A 66 -23.97 -0.63 -12.59
N LEU A 67 -23.09 -1.35 -11.91
CA LEU A 67 -22.94 -2.80 -11.98
C LEU A 67 -22.96 -3.39 -10.56
N PHE A 68 -23.97 -4.20 -10.26
CA PHE A 68 -24.03 -4.92 -8.98
C PHE A 68 -23.37 -6.29 -9.09
N VAL A 69 -22.43 -6.59 -8.19
CA VAL A 69 -21.70 -7.86 -8.13
C VAL A 69 -22.00 -8.55 -6.80
N GLU A 70 -22.72 -9.67 -6.87
CA GLU A 70 -23.12 -10.47 -5.71
C GLU A 70 -21.91 -11.18 -5.09
N PHE A 71 -21.85 -11.22 -3.74
CA PHE A 71 -20.84 -11.98 -3.02
C PHE A 71 -21.12 -13.48 -3.12
N GLU A 72 -20.09 -14.28 -3.40
CA GLU A 72 -20.18 -15.75 -3.38
C GLU A 72 -19.89 -16.35 -1.99
N LEU A 73 -19.46 -15.52 -1.03
CA LEU A 73 -19.03 -15.93 0.31
C LEU A 73 -19.73 -15.07 1.36
N LYS A 74 -19.83 -15.59 2.59
CA LYS A 74 -20.19 -14.80 3.77
C LYS A 74 -18.95 -14.63 4.66
N GLY A 75 -18.79 -13.46 5.29
CA GLY A 75 -17.69 -13.22 6.22
C GLY A 75 -17.28 -11.75 6.30
N ASP A 76 -15.98 -11.51 6.44
CA ASP A 76 -15.41 -10.17 6.37
C ASP A 76 -15.60 -9.54 4.97
N LEU A 77 -15.82 -8.23 4.90
CA LEU A 77 -16.12 -7.52 3.65
C LEU A 77 -14.88 -7.40 2.75
N GLU A 78 -13.70 -7.13 3.31
CA GLU A 78 -12.44 -7.10 2.53
C GLU A 78 -12.14 -8.48 1.95
N GLU A 79 -12.34 -9.54 2.73
CA GLU A 79 -12.19 -10.93 2.26
C GLU A 79 -13.15 -11.26 1.11
N GLN A 80 -14.40 -10.79 1.18
CA GLN A 80 -15.39 -11.01 0.14
C GLN A 80 -15.01 -10.31 -1.17
N ILE A 81 -14.55 -9.05 -1.10
CA ILE A 81 -14.07 -8.30 -2.26
C ILE A 81 -12.79 -8.93 -2.84
N LEU A 82 -11.84 -9.29 -1.98
CA LEU A 82 -10.61 -9.97 -2.39
C LEU A 82 -10.89 -11.30 -3.10
N TYR A 83 -11.89 -12.04 -2.64
CA TYR A 83 -12.34 -13.25 -3.32
C TYR A 83 -12.94 -12.96 -4.70
N LEU A 84 -13.74 -11.90 -4.86
CA LEU A 84 -14.25 -11.48 -6.17
C LEU A 84 -13.11 -11.14 -7.13
N ALA A 85 -12.07 -10.44 -6.65
CA ALA A 85 -10.87 -10.16 -7.42
C ALA A 85 -10.19 -11.47 -7.85
N TYR A 86 -9.91 -12.38 -6.89
CA TYR A 86 -9.28 -13.68 -7.19
C TYR A 86 -10.07 -14.47 -8.24
N ASN A 87 -11.38 -14.59 -8.07
CA ASN A 87 -12.24 -15.34 -9.01
C ASN A 87 -12.20 -14.71 -10.41
N SER A 88 -12.14 -13.39 -10.49
CA SER A 88 -12.02 -12.65 -11.75
C SER A 88 -10.68 -12.89 -12.44
N PHE A 89 -9.57 -12.82 -11.70
CA PHE A 89 -8.24 -13.17 -12.21
C PHE A 89 -8.20 -14.60 -12.77
N ALA A 90 -8.72 -15.58 -12.01
CA ALA A 90 -8.77 -16.97 -12.44
C ALA A 90 -9.61 -17.17 -13.72
N LYS A 91 -10.79 -16.53 -13.81
CA LYS A 91 -11.67 -16.59 -14.99
C LYS A 91 -11.03 -15.98 -16.24
N GLN A 92 -10.31 -14.87 -16.08
CA GLN A 92 -9.59 -14.22 -17.18
C GLN A 92 -8.24 -14.87 -17.49
N LYS A 93 -7.83 -15.91 -16.74
CA LYS A 93 -6.50 -16.55 -16.82
C LYS A 93 -5.35 -15.55 -16.63
N ILE A 94 -5.62 -14.48 -15.90
CA ILE A 94 -4.60 -13.54 -15.48
C ILE A 94 -3.95 -14.16 -14.24
N GLU A 95 -2.63 -14.35 -14.26
CA GLU A 95 -1.93 -14.86 -13.07
C GLU A 95 -2.20 -13.91 -11.88
N PHE A 96 -2.62 -14.47 -10.74
CA PHE A 96 -2.87 -13.70 -9.50
C PHE A 96 -1.60 -12.96 -9.03
N SER A 97 -0.43 -13.50 -9.38
CA SER A 97 0.77 -12.70 -9.54
C SER A 97 0.82 -12.19 -10.97
N HIS A 98 0.38 -10.97 -11.24
CA HIS A 98 1.08 -10.23 -12.30
C HIS A 98 2.56 -10.34 -11.92
N ASN A 99 3.35 -11.09 -12.71
CA ASN A 99 4.78 -11.30 -12.49
C ASN A 99 5.52 -9.97 -12.72
N ALA A 100 5.25 -8.94 -11.90
CA ALA A 100 6.19 -7.88 -11.61
C ALA A 100 7.25 -8.43 -10.64
N ARG A 101 7.74 -9.65 -10.88
CA ARG A 101 8.91 -10.14 -10.18
C ARG A 101 10.09 -9.38 -10.73
N GLN A 102 10.35 -8.24 -10.13
CA GLN A 102 11.48 -7.40 -10.45
C GLN A 102 12.64 -7.81 -9.55
N PHE A 103 13.81 -7.96 -10.15
CA PHE A 103 15.03 -8.21 -9.42
C PHE A 103 15.81 -6.92 -9.29
N PHE A 104 16.38 -6.75 -8.12
CA PHE A 104 17.23 -5.63 -7.79
C PHE A 104 18.55 -6.15 -7.24
N GLU A 105 19.62 -5.46 -7.57
CA GLU A 105 20.92 -5.65 -6.96
C GLU A 105 21.12 -4.60 -5.88
N VAL A 106 21.45 -5.03 -4.66
CA VAL A 106 21.85 -4.12 -3.58
C VAL A 106 23.24 -3.63 -3.89
N ILE A 107 23.39 -2.34 -4.17
CA ILE A 107 24.67 -1.70 -4.49
C ILE A 107 25.38 -1.29 -3.20
N GLN A 108 24.63 -0.71 -2.27
CA GLN A 108 25.15 -0.18 -1.02
C GLN A 108 24.09 -0.27 0.08
N LYS A 109 24.56 -0.32 1.33
CA LYS A 109 23.76 -0.25 2.54
C LYS A 109 24.36 0.79 3.46
N GLU A 110 23.56 1.72 3.97
CA GLU A 110 23.98 2.77 4.89
C GLU A 110 22.94 3.03 5.98
N GLN A 111 23.40 3.43 7.17
CA GLN A 111 22.50 3.94 8.21
C GLN A 111 22.32 5.44 8.01
N VAL A 112 21.09 5.86 7.70
CA VAL A 112 20.75 7.29 7.54
C VAL A 112 20.23 7.90 8.85
N SER A 113 19.76 7.07 9.77
CA SER A 113 19.55 7.41 11.17
C SER A 113 19.76 6.16 12.04
N LYS A 114 19.66 6.30 13.37
CA LYS A 114 19.77 5.18 14.32
C LYS A 114 18.97 3.95 13.89
N ASN A 115 17.72 4.14 13.52
CA ASN A 115 16.78 3.07 13.18
C ASN A 115 16.37 3.08 11.71
N MET A 116 17.03 3.82 10.82
CA MET A 116 16.71 3.80 9.39
C MET A 116 17.90 3.33 8.56
N THR A 117 17.72 2.20 7.88
CA THR A 117 18.71 1.69 6.92
C THR A 117 18.27 2.00 5.51
N ARG A 118 19.13 2.69 4.75
CA ARG A 118 18.95 2.89 3.32
C ARG A 118 19.68 1.81 2.52
N LEU A 119 18.96 1.22 1.58
CA LEU A 119 19.51 0.38 0.54
C LEU A 119 19.58 1.19 -0.76
N THR A 120 20.76 1.28 -1.34
CA THR A 120 20.90 1.69 -2.74
C THR A 120 20.69 0.46 -3.61
N ILE A 121 19.65 0.49 -4.44
CA ILE A 121 19.28 -0.62 -5.32
C ILE A 121 19.50 -0.25 -6.78
N LYS A 122 19.90 -1.24 -7.58
CA LYS A 122 19.91 -1.16 -9.04
C LYS A 122 18.84 -2.08 -9.60
N SER A 123 17.96 -1.52 -10.41
CA SER A 123 16.88 -2.22 -11.08
C SER A 123 17.25 -2.60 -12.51
N GLN A 124 16.82 -3.80 -12.95
CA GLN A 124 16.93 -4.22 -14.35
C GLN A 124 15.94 -3.51 -15.27
N ARG A 125 14.86 -2.95 -14.71
CA ARG A 125 13.84 -2.18 -15.42
C ARG A 125 13.88 -0.72 -14.95
N ALA A 126 13.46 0.20 -15.81
CA ALA A 126 13.30 1.59 -15.40
C ALA A 126 12.33 1.68 -14.20
N LEU A 127 12.76 2.42 -13.19
CA LEU A 127 11.99 2.82 -12.02
C LEU A 127 11.06 3.98 -12.42
N PRO A 128 9.94 4.19 -11.69
CA PRO A 128 9.03 5.27 -11.99
C PRO A 128 9.70 6.65 -11.83
N GLN A 129 9.40 7.56 -12.75
CA GLN A 129 9.86 8.96 -12.68
C GLN A 129 9.23 9.68 -11.48
N TYR A 130 7.93 9.48 -11.28
CA TYR A 130 7.22 9.91 -10.09
C TYR A 130 7.25 8.78 -9.06
N TYR A 131 8.18 8.87 -8.10
CA TYR A 131 8.40 7.83 -7.09
C TYR A 131 7.69 8.11 -5.76
N ALA A 132 7.05 9.27 -5.59
CA ALA A 132 6.37 9.62 -4.34
C ALA A 132 5.36 8.53 -3.94
N GLY A 133 5.51 7.98 -2.73
CA GLY A 133 4.64 6.92 -2.19
C GLY A 133 4.69 5.57 -2.93
N TYR A 134 5.49 5.44 -4.00
CA TYR A 134 5.62 4.19 -4.73
C TYR A 134 6.31 3.14 -3.87
N ALA A 135 5.80 1.92 -3.80
CA ALA A 135 6.35 0.87 -2.95
C ALA A 135 6.47 -0.48 -3.65
N TYR A 136 7.45 -1.25 -3.22
CA TYR A 136 7.70 -2.61 -3.69
C TYR A 136 7.45 -3.62 -2.57
N GLY A 137 6.69 -4.68 -2.89
CA GLY A 137 6.49 -5.84 -2.02
C GLY A 137 7.66 -6.80 -2.14
N PHE A 138 8.71 -6.59 -1.36
CA PHE A 138 9.91 -7.42 -1.35
C PHE A 138 9.68 -8.76 -0.66
N ILE A 139 10.19 -9.83 -1.27
CA ILE A 139 10.36 -11.11 -0.58
C ILE A 139 11.57 -10.97 0.34
N LEU A 140 11.41 -11.24 1.63
CA LEU A 140 12.46 -11.20 2.65
C LEU A 140 13.43 -12.40 2.54
N LYS A 141 14.01 -12.58 1.35
CA LYS A 141 15.02 -13.61 1.03
C LYS A 141 16.11 -12.96 0.18
N ALA A 142 17.37 -13.19 0.53
CA ALA A 142 18.49 -12.88 -0.33
C ALA A 142 18.72 -14.04 -1.32
N LEU A 143 19.00 -13.71 -2.58
CA LEU A 143 19.41 -14.68 -3.59
C LEU A 143 20.90 -14.46 -3.89
N GLU A 144 21.67 -15.54 -3.88
CA GLU A 144 23.06 -15.54 -4.35
C GLU A 144 23.09 -15.78 -5.86
N LYS A 145 23.99 -15.09 -6.58
CA LYS A 145 24.22 -15.33 -8.01
C LYS A 145 24.86 -16.71 -8.19
N VAL A 146 24.09 -17.69 -8.70
CA VAL A 146 24.63 -18.99 -9.12
C VAL A 146 25.46 -18.78 -10.40
N PRO A 147 26.67 -19.36 -10.52
CA PRO A 147 27.43 -19.32 -11.78
C PRO A 147 26.63 -19.96 -12.91
N VAL A 148 26.71 -19.35 -14.09
CA VAL A 148 25.88 -19.67 -15.27
C VAL A 148 26.02 -21.15 -15.64
N LEU A 149 24.99 -21.94 -15.36
CA LEU A 149 24.75 -23.23 -16.00
C LEU A 149 23.55 -23.10 -16.92
N SER A 150 23.71 -23.61 -18.15
CA SER A 150 22.79 -23.44 -19.27
C SER A 150 21.36 -23.88 -18.94
N GLN A 151 20.41 -22.99 -19.18
CA GLN A 151 18.99 -23.26 -18.98
C GLN A 151 18.44 -24.21 -20.05
N LYS A 152 17.84 -25.33 -19.60
CA LYS A 152 16.83 -26.06 -20.39
C LYS A 152 15.46 -25.45 -20.10
N THR A 153 14.80 -24.96 -21.14
CA THR A 153 13.42 -24.46 -21.09
C THR A 153 12.43 -25.63 -20.99
N SER A 154 11.53 -25.58 -20.01
CA SER A 154 10.44 -26.54 -19.83
C SER A 154 9.09 -25.82 -19.88
N ASN A 155 8.42 -25.90 -21.03
CA ASN A 155 7.07 -25.37 -21.28
C ASN A 155 5.97 -26.39 -20.93
N LYS A 156 5.80 -26.73 -19.64
CA LYS A 156 4.71 -27.64 -19.20
C LYS A 156 3.96 -27.21 -17.93
N SER A 157 3.72 -25.91 -17.73
CA SER A 157 3.08 -25.42 -16.48
C SER A 157 1.59 -25.03 -16.59
N GLY A 158 1.03 -24.80 -17.79
CA GLY A 158 -0.30 -24.19 -17.92
C GLY A 158 -1.50 -25.06 -17.48
N ARG A 159 -1.50 -26.38 -17.73
CA ARG A 159 -2.66 -27.24 -17.44
C ARG A 159 -2.75 -27.72 -15.99
N LEU A 160 -1.61 -27.99 -15.34
CA LEU A 160 -1.59 -28.36 -13.92
C LEU A 160 -1.91 -27.16 -13.00
N LYS A 161 -1.51 -25.94 -13.39
CA LYS A 161 -1.77 -24.72 -12.62
C LYS A 161 -3.27 -24.37 -12.57
N ASN A 162 -3.98 -24.43 -13.70
CA ASN A 162 -5.42 -24.12 -13.72
C ASN A 162 -6.24 -25.05 -12.81
N ALA A 163 -5.86 -26.33 -12.71
CA ALA A 163 -6.51 -27.27 -11.81
C ALA A 163 -6.21 -26.95 -10.34
N PHE A 164 -5.00 -26.46 -10.04
CA PHE A 164 -4.62 -26.00 -8.72
C PHE A 164 -5.39 -24.73 -8.31
N ASP A 165 -5.51 -23.73 -9.19
CA ASP A 165 -6.22 -22.48 -8.90
C ASP A 165 -7.71 -22.73 -8.66
N HIS A 166 -8.33 -23.62 -9.45
CA HIS A 166 -9.72 -24.05 -9.20
C HIS A 166 -9.88 -24.85 -7.91
N GLY A 167 -8.94 -25.75 -7.58
CA GLY A 167 -8.94 -26.48 -6.31
C GLY A 167 -8.72 -25.57 -5.10
N PHE A 168 -7.88 -24.53 -5.25
CA PHE A 168 -7.60 -23.53 -4.23
C PHE A 168 -8.81 -22.61 -4.00
N LEU A 169 -9.48 -22.15 -5.07
CA LEU A 169 -10.75 -21.43 -5.00
C LEU A 169 -11.82 -22.25 -4.27
N TRP A 170 -11.94 -23.52 -4.63
CA TRP A 170 -12.85 -24.43 -3.97
C TRP A 170 -12.49 -24.58 -2.49
N LEU A 171 -11.22 -24.73 -2.13
CA LEU A 171 -10.78 -24.77 -0.74
C LEU A 171 -11.16 -23.50 0.03
N LEU A 172 -10.91 -22.31 -0.53
CA LEU A 172 -11.26 -21.03 0.10
C LEU A 172 -12.75 -20.92 0.41
N LYS A 173 -13.63 -21.43 -0.46
CA LYS A 173 -15.09 -21.47 -0.22
C LYS A 173 -15.49 -22.26 1.03
N HIS A 174 -14.73 -23.29 1.36
CA HIS A 174 -15.06 -24.22 2.45
C HIS A 174 -14.28 -23.91 3.75
N LEU A 175 -13.35 -22.95 3.72
CA LEU A 175 -12.64 -22.49 4.91
C LEU A 175 -13.46 -21.44 5.67
N SER A 176 -13.50 -21.58 7.00
CA SER A 176 -13.99 -20.54 7.91
C SER A 176 -13.11 -19.29 7.83
N SER A 177 -13.67 -18.10 7.99
CA SER A 177 -12.93 -16.80 7.92
C SER A 177 -11.61 -16.78 8.72
N PRO A 178 -11.52 -17.24 9.99
CA PRO A 178 -10.24 -17.25 10.72
C PRO A 178 -9.16 -18.16 10.10
N LYS A 179 -9.56 -19.24 9.44
CA LYS A 179 -8.64 -20.16 8.74
C LYS A 179 -8.23 -19.60 7.39
N ARG A 180 -9.14 -18.90 6.72
CA ARG A 180 -8.89 -18.22 5.44
C ARG A 180 -7.88 -17.08 5.63
N GLN A 181 -8.09 -16.24 6.64
CA GLN A 181 -7.17 -15.17 7.01
C GLN A 181 -5.76 -15.72 7.27
N LYS A 182 -5.62 -16.74 8.12
CA LYS A 182 -4.32 -17.38 8.38
C LYS A 182 -3.65 -17.95 7.13
N LEU A 183 -4.43 -18.53 6.21
CA LEU A 183 -3.91 -19.05 4.95
C LEU A 183 -3.35 -17.93 4.08
N LEU A 184 -4.10 -16.84 3.90
CA LEU A 184 -3.67 -15.66 3.14
C LEU A 184 -2.44 -14.98 3.78
N GLU A 185 -2.46 -14.81 5.10
CA GLU A 185 -1.32 -14.31 5.87
C GLU A 185 -0.08 -15.20 5.70
N SER A 186 -0.26 -16.53 5.68
CA SER A 186 0.85 -17.47 5.48
C SER A 186 1.46 -17.38 4.07
N MET A 187 0.63 -17.12 3.05
CA MET A 187 1.08 -16.93 1.67
C MET A 187 1.86 -15.63 1.46
N ASN A 188 1.53 -14.60 2.25
CA ASN A 188 2.19 -13.29 2.24
C ASN A 188 3.23 -13.12 3.36
N LYS A 189 3.49 -14.15 4.17
CA LYS A 189 4.30 -14.04 5.40
C LYS A 189 5.71 -13.49 5.15
N ASP A 190 6.26 -13.77 3.97
CA ASP A 190 7.60 -13.37 3.55
C ASP A 190 7.63 -12.07 2.72
N ILE A 191 6.49 -11.41 2.49
CA ILE A 191 6.41 -10.18 1.68
C ILE A 191 6.27 -8.97 2.60
N ARG A 192 7.09 -7.93 2.38
CA ARG A 192 6.94 -6.62 3.04
C ARG A 192 6.97 -5.51 2.00
N LEU A 193 6.09 -4.54 2.15
CA LEU A 193 6.08 -3.34 1.34
C LEU A 193 7.12 -2.37 1.90
N TYR A 194 8.00 -1.88 1.03
CA TYR A 194 8.91 -0.79 1.32
C TYR A 194 8.83 0.26 0.23
N THR A 195 8.80 1.53 0.63
CA THR A 195 8.74 2.67 -0.27
C THR A 195 10.05 2.82 -1.04
N LEU A 196 9.93 3.06 -2.35
CA LEU A 196 10.99 3.62 -3.17
C LEU A 196 11.16 5.08 -2.77
N ARG A 197 12.10 5.36 -1.85
CA ARG A 197 12.35 6.70 -1.34
C ARG A 197 12.69 7.66 -2.49
N GLN A 198 13.54 7.24 -3.41
CA GLN A 198 13.99 8.07 -4.53
C GLN A 198 14.40 7.18 -5.71
N ALA A 199 14.17 7.65 -6.94
CA ALA A 199 14.72 7.06 -8.16
C ALA A 199 15.65 8.05 -8.87
N PHE A 200 16.74 7.55 -9.45
CA PHE A 200 17.74 8.36 -10.13
C PHE A 200 18.51 7.56 -11.20
N SER A 201 19.22 8.28 -12.08
CA SER A 201 20.20 7.72 -13.02
C SER A 201 21.61 8.09 -12.58
N LEU A 202 22.56 7.18 -12.77
CA LEU A 202 23.99 7.48 -12.65
C LEU A 202 24.60 7.91 -13.99
N ASP A 203 23.90 7.68 -15.09
CA ASP A 203 24.28 8.12 -16.43
C ASP A 203 23.45 9.33 -16.83
N GLN A 204 24.10 10.47 -17.03
CA GLN A 204 23.45 11.73 -17.42
C GLN A 204 22.89 11.69 -18.86
N GLN A 205 23.23 10.66 -19.65
CA GLN A 205 22.79 10.53 -21.04
C GLN A 205 21.49 9.72 -21.18
N THR A 206 21.11 8.92 -20.18
CA THR A 206 19.88 8.11 -20.21
C THR A 206 18.81 8.71 -19.31
N ALA A 207 17.62 8.96 -19.86
CA ALA A 207 16.46 9.42 -19.09
C ALA A 207 15.89 8.33 -18.15
N ASP A 208 16.24 7.07 -18.39
CA ASP A 208 15.74 5.94 -17.61
C ASP A 208 16.40 5.85 -16.24
N LEU A 209 15.56 5.84 -15.19
CA LEU A 209 16.01 5.74 -13.81
C LEU A 209 16.22 4.26 -13.45
N HIS A 210 17.47 3.85 -13.27
CA HIS A 210 17.81 2.46 -12.92
C HIS A 210 18.30 2.29 -11.49
N TYR A 211 18.52 3.37 -10.76
CA TYR A 211 18.98 3.34 -9.38
C TYR A 211 17.94 3.96 -8.47
N GLY A 212 17.87 3.48 -7.24
CA GLY A 212 16.96 4.05 -6.26
C GLY A 212 17.36 3.78 -4.83
N TYR A 213 16.73 4.50 -3.93
CA TYR A 213 16.84 4.32 -2.49
C TYR A 213 15.59 3.62 -1.96
N VAL A 214 15.80 2.66 -1.08
CA VAL A 214 14.74 2.03 -0.27
C VAL A 214 15.14 2.18 1.18
N ASP A 215 14.35 2.93 1.93
CA ASP A 215 14.61 3.21 3.34
C ASP A 215 13.74 2.29 4.20
N ILE A 216 14.38 1.59 5.12
CA ILE A 216 13.76 0.54 5.92
C ILE A 216 13.90 0.91 7.38
N PHE A 217 12.76 1.10 8.05
CA PHE A 217 12.74 1.28 9.49
C PHE A 217 13.13 -0.04 10.17
N THR A 218 14.21 0.00 10.91
CA THR A 218 14.84 -1.12 11.60
C THR A 218 14.62 -1.00 13.09
N HIS A 219 13.91 -1.96 13.67
CA HIS A 219 13.53 -1.94 15.07
C HIS A 219 13.51 -3.36 15.63
N GLY A 220 14.16 -3.53 16.79
CA GLY A 220 14.26 -4.82 17.47
C GLY A 220 14.73 -5.94 16.53
N ARG A 221 14.07 -7.10 16.61
CA ARG A 221 14.32 -8.26 15.73
C ARG A 221 13.16 -8.48 14.76
N SER A 222 12.64 -7.41 14.17
CA SER A 222 11.56 -7.53 13.19
C SER A 222 12.05 -8.30 11.95
N PRO A 223 11.16 -8.97 11.18
CA PRO A 223 11.55 -9.65 9.94
C PRO A 223 12.28 -8.73 8.96
N GLY A 224 11.89 -7.45 8.89
CA GLY A 224 12.55 -6.45 8.06
C GLY A 224 13.98 -6.17 8.52
N SER A 225 14.18 -5.96 9.82
CA SER A 225 15.50 -5.74 10.41
C SER A 225 16.44 -6.91 10.17
N LEU A 226 15.98 -8.14 10.44
CA LEU A 226 16.77 -9.35 10.22
C LEU A 226 17.12 -9.57 8.75
N TRP A 227 16.22 -9.22 7.84
CA TRP A 227 16.47 -9.30 6.41
C TRP A 227 17.55 -8.31 5.98
N VAL A 228 17.43 -7.04 6.37
CA VAL A 228 18.41 -5.99 6.05
C VAL A 228 19.79 -6.27 6.64
N GLU A 229 19.86 -6.85 7.84
CA GLU A 229 21.12 -7.29 8.47
C GLU A 229 21.88 -8.26 7.58
N GLN A 230 21.19 -9.20 6.92
CA GLN A 230 21.77 -10.22 6.06
C GLN A 230 22.22 -9.70 4.68
N LEU A 231 21.69 -8.57 4.23
CA LEU A 231 22.01 -8.02 2.92
C LEU A 231 23.41 -7.40 2.89
N GLN A 232 24.13 -7.63 1.79
CA GLN A 232 25.42 -7.04 1.48
C GLN A 232 25.42 -6.49 0.06
N ALA A 233 26.39 -5.64 -0.29
CA ALA A 233 26.60 -5.22 -1.67
C ALA A 233 26.73 -6.45 -2.60
N GLY A 234 26.05 -6.42 -3.74
CA GLY A 234 25.91 -7.54 -4.68
C GLY A 234 24.76 -8.51 -4.40
N SER A 235 24.07 -8.40 -3.25
CA SER A 235 22.91 -9.25 -2.95
C SER A 235 21.80 -9.02 -3.97
N LEU A 236 21.15 -10.10 -4.42
CA LEU A 236 19.96 -10.00 -5.26
C LEU A 236 18.71 -10.12 -4.40
N ILE A 237 17.80 -9.15 -4.54
CA ILE A 237 16.49 -9.13 -3.90
C ILE A 237 15.41 -9.07 -4.97
N SER A 238 14.20 -9.52 -4.66
CA SER A 238 13.09 -9.47 -5.62
C SER A 238 11.78 -8.99 -5.00
N SER A 239 11.05 -8.16 -5.73
CA SER A 239 9.67 -7.84 -5.43
C SER A 239 8.72 -8.89 -6.04
N ARG A 240 7.48 -8.97 -5.54
CA ARG A 240 6.38 -9.70 -6.21
C ARG A 240 5.22 -8.79 -6.55
N THR A 241 5.12 -7.67 -5.88
CA THR A 241 4.08 -6.67 -6.05
C THR A 241 4.74 -5.30 -6.08
N GLU A 242 4.05 -4.35 -6.68
CA GLU A 242 4.36 -2.94 -6.67
C GLU A 242 3.05 -2.19 -6.49
N THR A 243 3.08 -1.12 -5.73
CA THR A 243 1.91 -0.29 -5.43
C THR A 243 2.27 1.15 -5.67
N ASP A 244 1.37 1.87 -6.33
CA ASP A 244 1.51 3.28 -6.64
C ASP A 244 0.51 4.05 -5.78
N ASP A 245 0.99 5.09 -5.08
CA ASP A 245 0.16 5.94 -4.24
C ASP A 245 -0.10 7.27 -4.96
N LYS A 246 -1.36 7.65 -5.13
CA LYS A 246 -1.75 8.80 -5.96
C LYS A 246 -2.04 10.03 -5.09
N HIS A 247 -1.34 11.12 -5.37
CA HIS A 247 -1.37 12.34 -4.56
C HIS A 247 -2.08 13.53 -5.23
N GLU A 248 -2.93 13.30 -6.24
CA GLU A 248 -3.66 14.37 -6.96
C GLU A 248 -4.48 15.27 -6.02
N HIS A 249 -5.00 14.70 -4.92
CA HIS A 249 -5.76 15.40 -3.89
C HIS A 249 -4.92 16.39 -3.07
N LEU A 250 -3.59 16.37 -3.20
CA LEU A 250 -2.68 17.28 -2.49
C LEU A 250 -2.29 18.51 -3.30
N LEU A 251 -2.69 18.62 -4.57
CA LEU A 251 -2.25 19.69 -5.47
C LEU A 251 -2.85 21.07 -5.15
N GLU A 252 -3.95 21.11 -4.40
CA GLU A 252 -4.71 22.32 -4.08
C GLU A 252 -5.17 22.32 -2.62
N GLY A 253 -5.48 23.50 -2.09
CA GLY A 253 -5.99 23.66 -0.72
C GLY A 253 -4.94 23.49 0.38
N GLN A 254 -5.34 23.73 1.63
CA GLN A 254 -4.53 23.50 2.81
C GLN A 254 -4.47 21.99 3.10
N THR A 255 -3.27 21.44 3.02
CA THR A 255 -3.03 20.01 3.20
C THR A 255 -2.38 19.72 4.55
N VAL A 256 -2.69 18.55 5.11
CA VAL A 256 -1.98 17.98 6.26
C VAL A 256 -1.33 16.65 5.86
N LEU A 257 -0.06 16.47 6.19
CA LEU A 257 0.70 15.25 5.95
C LEU A 257 1.12 14.63 7.28
N ILE A 258 0.70 13.39 7.54
CA ILE A 258 0.94 12.71 8.83
C ILE A 258 1.74 11.43 8.58
N ALA A 259 2.93 11.31 9.16
CA ALA A 259 3.79 10.14 8.94
C ALA A 259 4.42 9.66 10.23
N ASP A 260 4.42 8.34 10.45
CA ASP A 260 5.34 7.71 11.40
C ASP A 260 6.64 7.26 10.72
N GLU A 261 7.56 6.65 11.48
CA GLU A 261 8.89 6.27 11.00
C GLU A 261 8.83 5.34 9.77
N THR A 262 7.79 4.52 9.65
CA THR A 262 7.60 3.62 8.50
C THR A 262 7.14 4.36 7.25
N ALA A 263 6.55 5.54 7.41
CA ALA A 263 6.02 6.37 6.34
C ALA A 263 6.91 7.58 6.00
N TYR A 264 7.94 7.88 6.80
CA TYR A 264 8.90 8.95 6.51
C TYR A 264 9.46 8.92 5.07
N PRO A 265 9.81 7.75 4.49
CA PRO A 265 10.31 7.71 3.13
C PRO A 265 9.27 8.14 2.08
N ALA A 266 7.99 7.80 2.31
CA ALA A 266 6.89 8.20 1.43
C ALA A 266 6.62 9.70 1.56
N LEU A 267 6.56 10.22 2.79
CA LEU A 267 6.43 11.65 3.06
C LEU A 267 7.53 12.46 2.37
N ALA A 268 8.78 12.04 2.53
CA ALA A 268 9.91 12.72 1.92
C ALA A 268 9.82 12.70 0.38
N GLY A 269 9.39 11.58 -0.22
CA GLY A 269 9.12 11.50 -1.65
C GLY A 269 7.98 12.40 -2.11
N ILE A 270 6.88 12.52 -1.35
CA ILE A 270 5.78 13.45 -1.65
C ILE A 270 6.29 14.90 -1.66
N LEU A 271 7.12 15.26 -0.67
CA LEU A 271 7.67 16.60 -0.54
C LEU A 271 8.70 16.95 -1.63
N ASP A 272 9.46 15.96 -2.13
CA ASP A 272 10.36 16.17 -3.30
C ASP A 272 9.59 16.58 -4.57
N PHE A 273 8.31 16.18 -4.68
CA PHE A 273 7.40 16.55 -5.77
C PHE A 273 6.31 17.52 -5.33
N TRP A 274 6.55 18.33 -4.30
CA TRP A 274 5.53 19.26 -3.83
C TRP A 274 5.25 20.36 -4.86
N LEU A 275 4.03 20.37 -5.40
CA LEU A 275 3.59 21.34 -6.42
C LEU A 275 2.49 22.28 -5.93
N ASN A 276 1.90 22.01 -4.77
CA ASN A 276 0.83 22.86 -4.23
C ASN A 276 1.43 24.19 -3.76
N PRO A 277 0.92 25.34 -4.24
CA PRO A 277 1.40 26.65 -3.82
C PRO A 277 1.13 26.95 -2.33
N ILE A 278 0.18 26.25 -1.71
CA ILE A 278 -0.08 26.31 -0.28
C ILE A 278 0.82 25.29 0.42
N HIS A 279 1.59 25.77 1.39
CA HIS A 279 2.54 24.92 2.11
C HIS A 279 1.83 23.93 3.04
N PRO A 280 2.32 22.68 3.15
CA PRO A 280 1.67 21.67 3.95
C PRO A 280 1.90 21.92 5.44
N ILE A 281 0.97 21.42 6.24
CA ILE A 281 1.18 21.17 7.67
C ILE A 281 1.67 19.73 7.80
N ILE A 282 2.85 19.54 8.37
CA ILE A 282 3.51 18.24 8.48
C ILE A 282 3.50 17.83 9.95
N ILE A 283 3.00 16.62 10.22
CA ILE A 283 2.96 16.02 11.55
C ILE A 283 3.80 14.74 11.51
N LEU A 284 4.96 14.78 12.18
CA LEU A 284 5.84 13.61 12.33
C LEU A 284 5.53 12.90 13.64
N LEU A 285 5.17 11.62 13.54
CA LEU A 285 4.91 10.74 14.67
C LEU A 285 6.16 9.89 14.91
N CYS A 286 6.60 9.76 16.16
CA CYS A 286 7.64 8.79 16.50
C CYS A 286 7.52 8.26 17.92
N ALA A 287 8.09 7.08 18.15
CA ALA A 287 8.19 6.49 19.48
C ALA A 287 9.44 6.98 20.23
N ASP A 288 10.55 7.23 19.53
CA ASP A 288 11.81 7.77 20.05
C ASP A 288 12.16 9.02 19.25
N GLU A 289 12.36 10.16 19.94
CA GLU A 289 12.71 11.45 19.32
C GLU A 289 13.96 11.35 18.43
N LYS A 290 14.86 10.41 18.73
CA LYS A 290 16.06 10.17 17.91
C LYS A 290 15.74 9.73 16.49
N ASP A 291 14.55 9.18 16.23
CA ASP A 291 14.16 8.75 14.90
C ASP A 291 13.85 9.95 13.97
N LEU A 292 13.64 11.14 14.53
CA LEU A 292 13.53 12.40 13.77
C LEU A 292 14.85 12.81 13.10
N GLU A 293 15.99 12.23 13.51
CA GLU A 293 17.29 12.43 12.84
C GLU A 293 17.23 12.07 11.35
N TYR A 294 16.28 11.21 10.93
CA TYR A 294 16.01 10.93 9.52
C TYR A 294 15.83 12.20 8.66
N PHE A 295 15.24 13.25 9.23
CA PHE A 295 14.98 14.51 8.54
C PHE A 295 16.03 15.60 8.85
N GLN A 296 17.11 15.29 9.57
CA GLN A 296 18.10 16.29 9.97
C GLN A 296 18.74 17.02 8.79
N THR A 297 18.97 16.31 7.69
CA THR A 297 19.55 16.85 6.45
C THR A 297 18.50 17.06 5.36
N PHE A 298 17.22 16.84 5.65
CA PHE A 298 16.15 16.99 4.70
C PHE A 298 15.73 18.46 4.59
N THR A 299 15.64 18.96 3.36
CA THR A 299 15.17 20.33 3.10
C THR A 299 13.66 20.30 2.91
N PHE A 300 12.93 20.67 3.96
CA PHE A 300 11.48 20.86 3.85
C PHE A 300 11.15 22.07 2.96
N PRO A 301 9.98 22.08 2.29
CA PRO A 301 9.50 23.26 1.59
C PRO A 301 9.52 24.49 2.51
N GLU A 302 9.98 25.63 1.98
CA GLU A 302 9.98 26.89 2.72
C GLU A 302 8.57 27.17 3.28
N HIS A 303 8.49 27.73 4.49
CA HIS A 303 7.23 28.09 5.15
C HIS A 303 6.25 26.94 5.47
N CYS A 304 6.63 25.67 5.31
CA CYS A 304 5.83 24.58 5.86
C CYS A 304 5.72 24.65 7.38
N THR A 305 4.61 24.15 7.93
CA THR A 305 4.40 24.05 9.37
C THR A 305 4.78 22.65 9.84
N LEU A 306 5.92 22.51 10.51
CA LEU A 306 6.33 21.23 11.09
C LEU A 306 5.85 21.09 12.54
N ARG A 307 5.26 19.93 12.86
CA ARG A 307 4.89 19.49 14.20
C ARG A 307 5.43 18.09 14.42
N THR A 308 5.85 17.81 15.64
CA THR A 308 6.34 16.49 16.05
C THR A 308 5.52 16.01 17.23
N VAL A 309 5.22 14.72 17.23
CA VAL A 309 4.51 14.04 18.30
C VAL A 309 5.33 12.82 18.70
N VAL A 310 5.87 12.85 19.91
CA VAL A 310 6.75 11.80 20.43
C VAL A 310 6.05 11.09 21.58
N GLY A 311 5.81 9.78 21.45
CA GLY A 311 5.21 9.03 22.52
C GLY A 311 4.56 7.72 22.10
N THR A 312 3.69 7.23 22.99
CA THR A 312 2.86 6.04 22.78
C THR A 312 1.87 6.24 21.63
N LEU A 313 1.32 5.15 21.10
CA LEU A 313 0.31 5.20 20.03
C LEU A 313 -0.92 6.01 20.47
N GLU A 314 -1.31 5.92 21.74
CA GLU A 314 -2.41 6.69 22.31
C GLU A 314 -2.10 8.19 22.32
N GLN A 315 -0.91 8.59 22.77
CA GLN A 315 -0.47 9.99 22.74
C GLN A 315 -0.38 10.51 21.31
N GLN A 316 0.10 9.69 20.37
CA GLN A 316 0.14 10.04 18.95
C GLN A 316 -1.24 10.36 18.39
N VAL A 317 -2.29 9.62 18.78
CA VAL A 317 -3.67 9.93 18.40
C VAL A 317 -4.13 11.26 19.01
N ASP A 318 -4.02 11.39 20.33
CA ASP A 318 -4.58 12.54 21.05
C ASP A 318 -3.95 13.85 20.61
N GLU A 319 -2.61 13.90 20.53
CA GLU A 319 -1.88 15.10 20.12
C GLU A 319 -2.08 15.43 18.64
N THR A 320 -2.19 14.41 17.76
CA THR A 320 -2.50 14.66 16.35
C THR A 320 -3.89 15.28 16.19
N ILE A 321 -4.89 14.77 16.91
CA ILE A 321 -6.25 15.36 16.87
C ILE A 321 -6.23 16.79 17.39
N LEU A 322 -5.49 17.09 18.48
CA LEU A 322 -5.33 18.46 18.98
C LEU A 322 -4.70 19.40 17.96
N ILE A 323 -3.67 18.94 17.22
CA ILE A 323 -3.07 19.72 16.13
C ILE A 323 -4.10 19.98 15.03
N LEU A 324 -4.86 18.97 14.62
CA LEU A 324 -5.90 19.10 13.59
C LEU A 324 -7.01 20.08 14.01
N GLN A 325 -7.42 20.06 15.28
CA GLN A 325 -8.42 20.99 15.84
C GLN A 325 -7.95 22.45 15.83
N ALA A 326 -6.65 22.68 16.00
CA ALA A 326 -6.08 24.02 15.98
C ALA A 326 -5.92 24.59 14.57
N CYS A 327 -6.11 23.78 13.52
CA CYS A 327 -6.00 24.22 12.14
C CYS A 327 -7.31 24.89 11.70
N PRO A 328 -7.28 26.12 11.17
CA PRO A 328 -8.50 26.84 10.80
C PRO A 328 -9.23 26.23 9.59
N GLN A 329 -8.48 25.61 8.69
CA GLN A 329 -8.99 24.96 7.49
C GLN A 329 -8.06 23.81 7.09
N ILE A 330 -8.64 22.68 6.68
CA ILE A 330 -7.95 21.53 6.11
C ILE A 330 -8.82 21.05 4.94
N ASP A 331 -8.24 21.01 3.74
CA ASP A 331 -8.94 20.62 2.51
C ASP A 331 -8.61 19.17 2.10
N ALA A 332 -7.42 18.68 2.46
CA ALA A 332 -7.01 17.30 2.24
C ALA A 332 -5.99 16.82 3.28
N VAL A 333 -6.04 15.52 3.59
CA VAL A 333 -5.09 14.86 4.47
C VAL A 333 -4.49 13.66 3.75
N TRP A 334 -3.17 13.56 3.78
CA TRP A 334 -2.46 12.32 3.52
C TRP A 334 -1.82 11.84 4.82
N GLY A 335 -1.88 10.53 5.09
CA GLY A 335 -1.10 10.00 6.18
C GLY A 335 -0.88 8.51 6.11
N ALA A 336 0.21 8.07 6.71
CA ALA A 336 0.54 6.66 6.84
C ALA A 336 1.21 6.40 8.18
N MET A 337 0.65 5.45 8.95
CA MET A 337 1.12 5.12 10.29
C MET A 337 0.62 3.75 10.76
N GLU A 338 0.75 3.44 12.05
CA GLU A 338 0.15 2.25 12.67
C GLU A 338 -1.37 2.19 12.43
N ASN A 339 -1.89 0.99 12.18
CA ASN A 339 -3.25 0.76 11.71
C ASN A 339 -4.37 1.30 12.62
N LYS A 340 -4.27 1.16 13.95
CA LYS A 340 -5.26 1.69 14.89
C LYS A 340 -5.18 3.20 15.00
N VAL A 341 -3.96 3.74 15.01
CA VAL A 341 -3.73 5.20 14.97
C VAL A 341 -4.35 5.79 13.70
N ALA A 342 -4.01 5.22 12.54
CA ALA A 342 -4.57 5.58 11.24
C ALA A 342 -6.09 5.54 11.24
N LYS A 343 -6.71 4.45 11.73
CA LYS A 343 -8.16 4.30 11.76
C LYS A 343 -8.83 5.38 12.62
N THR A 344 -8.26 5.67 13.79
CA THR A 344 -8.83 6.64 14.73
C THR A 344 -8.75 8.06 14.17
N ILE A 345 -7.60 8.45 13.62
CA ILE A 345 -7.44 9.77 12.99
C ILE A 345 -8.32 9.87 11.74
N ARG A 346 -8.38 8.84 10.90
CA ARG A 346 -9.25 8.84 9.71
C ARG A 346 -10.72 9.04 10.05
N HIS A 347 -11.20 8.39 11.13
CA HIS A 347 -12.56 8.58 11.64
C HIS A 347 -12.80 10.03 12.06
N TYR A 348 -11.90 10.63 12.82
CA TYR A 348 -11.98 12.05 13.21
C TYR A 348 -12.00 12.98 11.98
N VAL A 349 -11.07 12.78 11.04
CA VAL A 349 -11.01 13.56 9.79
C VAL A 349 -12.31 13.44 8.97
N ARG A 350 -12.95 12.27 8.98
CA ARG A 350 -14.22 12.05 8.28
C ARG A 350 -15.39 12.76 8.95
N ASN A 351 -15.52 12.63 10.26
CA ASN A 351 -16.74 12.98 10.97
C ASN A 351 -16.70 14.39 11.56
N ASP A 352 -15.53 14.86 11.98
CA ASP A 352 -15.36 16.17 12.60
C ASP A 352 -14.90 17.22 11.58
N LEU A 353 -14.03 16.84 10.64
CA LEU A 353 -13.56 17.73 9.56
C LEU A 353 -14.34 17.60 8.25
N ASN A 354 -15.29 16.64 8.16
CA ASN A 354 -16.10 16.37 6.97
C ASN A 354 -15.29 16.08 5.69
N LEU A 355 -14.07 15.55 5.82
CA LEU A 355 -13.24 15.15 4.68
C LEU A 355 -13.48 13.68 4.32
N GLN A 356 -13.86 13.43 3.07
CA GLN A 356 -14.26 12.10 2.60
C GLN A 356 -13.51 11.69 1.32
N GLY A 357 -13.54 10.39 1.02
CA GLY A 357 -12.98 9.83 -0.21
C GLY A 357 -11.50 10.19 -0.36
N LYS A 358 -11.13 10.70 -1.55
CA LYS A 358 -9.73 11.02 -1.89
C LYS A 358 -9.08 12.09 -1.01
N ASN A 359 -9.86 12.94 -0.33
CA ASN A 359 -9.32 14.01 0.52
C ASN A 359 -9.03 13.54 1.95
N ASN A 360 -9.42 12.31 2.31
CA ASN A 360 -9.11 11.66 3.59
C ASN A 360 -8.26 10.41 3.33
N HIS A 361 -7.01 10.64 2.93
CA HIS A 361 -6.09 9.61 2.47
C HIS A 361 -5.16 9.15 3.59
N ILE A 362 -5.72 8.52 4.63
CA ILE A 362 -4.94 8.00 5.76
C ILE A 362 -4.86 6.48 5.68
N LYS A 363 -3.67 5.88 5.80
CA LYS A 363 -3.40 4.44 5.62
C LYS A 363 -2.71 3.83 6.85
N GLY A 364 -3.01 2.56 7.10
CA GLY A 364 -2.31 1.77 8.10
C GLY A 364 -1.17 0.98 7.46
N TYR A 365 0.08 1.38 7.64
CA TYR A 365 1.25 0.73 7.04
C TYR A 365 1.68 -0.53 7.79
N TRP A 366 1.46 -0.56 9.10
CA TRP A 366 1.80 -1.69 9.94
C TRP A 366 0.78 -1.86 11.06
N ARG A 367 0.82 -3.01 11.73
CA ARG A 367 -0.08 -3.34 12.85
C ARG A 367 0.76 -3.70 14.06
N PHE A 368 0.53 -3.03 15.17
CA PHE A 368 1.13 -3.41 16.44
C PHE A 368 0.48 -4.72 16.93
N GLN A 369 1.27 -5.79 17.05
CA GLN A 369 0.80 -7.05 17.63
C GLN A 369 1.21 -7.11 19.10
N THR A 370 0.24 -7.03 20.01
CA THR A 370 0.41 -7.37 21.43
C THR A 370 0.53 -8.90 21.60
N ASN A 371 1.62 -9.49 21.13
CA ASN A 371 1.94 -10.89 21.44
C ASN A 371 2.97 -10.96 22.57
N ALA A 372 2.48 -10.86 23.80
CA ALA A 372 3.08 -11.50 24.96
C ALA A 372 2.17 -12.64 25.43
N ARG A 373 2.06 -13.70 24.62
CA ARG A 373 1.81 -15.02 25.20
C ARG A 373 3.17 -15.62 25.51
N ILE A 374 3.55 -15.46 26.78
CA ILE A 374 4.50 -16.33 27.45
C ILE A 374 3.99 -17.77 27.25
N GLN A 375 4.78 -18.60 26.59
CA GLN A 375 4.95 -20.00 26.98
C GLN A 375 6.44 -20.29 27.01
#